data_AF-A0AAW2R6X9-F1
#
_entry.id   AF-A0AAW2R6X9-F1
#
_cell.length_a   1.000
_cell.length_b   1.000
_cell.length_c   1.000
_cell.angle_alpha   90.00
_cell.angle_beta   90.00
_cell.angle_gamma   90.00
#
_symmetry.space_group_name_H-M   'P 1'
#
loop_
_entity.id
_entity.type
_entity.pdbx_description
1 polymer ?
#
loop_
_entity_poly.entity_id
_entity_poly.type
_entity_poly.pdbx_seq_one_letter_code
_entity_poly.pdbx_strand_id
1 'polypeptide(L)'
;MKQHYTKKDKSTKDFQVSSDGLIQVDQLKEFIKETIKNKIRGSSKSSLTYSKPYTQRIDNLKMPMDYQPPKFQQFDGKSNPKQHVAHFVESCNNAGTYGDYLVKQFVRLLKGNGFD
;
A
#
# COMPACT_ATOMS: atom_id res chain seq x y z
N MET A 1 13.94 -17.58 -36.48
CA MET A 1 14.70 -16.66 -35.59
C MET A 1 13.81 -16.32 -34.40
N LYS A 2 14.27 -16.68 -33.18
CA LYS A 2 13.73 -16.37 -31.82
C LYS A 2 12.42 -17.09 -31.42
N GLN A 3 12.51 -18.29 -30.82
CA GLN A 3 12.72 -18.63 -29.39
C GLN A 3 11.43 -18.63 -28.55
N HIS A 4 10.98 -19.84 -28.22
CA HIS A 4 10.03 -20.17 -27.15
C HIS A 4 10.67 -19.90 -25.79
N TYR A 5 9.99 -19.17 -24.91
CA TYR A 5 10.32 -19.11 -23.49
C TYR A 5 9.35 -19.97 -22.70
N THR A 6 9.77 -21.18 -22.35
CA THR A 6 9.16 -21.97 -21.28
C THR A 6 9.64 -21.40 -19.94
N LYS A 7 8.78 -20.70 -19.21
CA LYS A 7 9.04 -20.28 -17.83
C LYS A 7 8.73 -21.46 -16.91
N LYS A 8 9.74 -22.23 -16.55
CA LYS A 8 9.64 -23.20 -15.46
C LYS A 8 10.99 -23.29 -14.78
N ASP A 9 11.10 -22.62 -13.64
CA ASP A 9 12.00 -23.04 -12.56
C ASP A 9 11.34 -22.66 -11.25
N LYS A 10 10.39 -23.51 -10.84
CA LYS A 10 10.08 -23.66 -9.43
C LYS A 10 11.17 -24.59 -8.90
N SER A 11 12.29 -24.01 -8.48
CA SER A 11 13.34 -24.72 -7.75
C SER A 11 12.77 -25.11 -6.39
N THR A 12 12.12 -26.27 -6.35
CA THR A 12 11.87 -26.98 -5.11
C THR A 12 13.23 -27.49 -4.65
N LYS A 13 13.83 -26.83 -3.66
CA LYS A 13 14.97 -27.40 -2.95
C LYS A 13 14.44 -28.60 -2.18
N ASP A 14 14.73 -29.79 -2.66
CA ASP A 14 14.35 -31.03 -1.99
C ASP A 14 15.03 -31.08 -0.62
N PHE A 15 14.22 -31.27 0.43
CA PHE A 15 14.68 -31.35 1.79
C PHE A 15 15.30 -32.74 2.01
N GLN A 16 16.63 -32.82 2.15
CA GLN A 16 17.28 -34.08 2.49
C GLN A 16 16.94 -34.46 3.93
N VAL A 17 15.96 -35.34 4.07
CA VAL A 17 15.63 -36.04 5.31
C VAL A 17 16.73 -37.06 5.59
N SER A 18 17.21 -37.12 6.83
CA SER A 18 18.20 -38.11 7.28
C SER A 18 17.74 -39.53 6.95
N SER A 19 18.67 -40.48 6.80
CA SER A 19 18.40 -41.90 6.51
C SER A 19 17.35 -42.54 7.43
N ASP A 20 17.15 -41.98 8.63
CA ASP A 20 16.20 -42.46 9.65
C ASP A 20 14.81 -41.81 9.55
N GLY A 21 14.54 -40.99 8.53
CA GLY A 21 13.27 -40.25 8.41
C GLY A 21 13.13 -39.08 9.40
N LEU A 22 14.15 -38.82 10.23
CA LEU A 22 14.14 -37.80 11.26
C LEU A 22 14.78 -36.50 10.76
N ILE A 23 14.10 -35.38 11.03
CA ILE A 23 14.60 -34.03 10.74
C ILE A 23 15.21 -33.46 12.02
N GLN A 24 16.47 -33.04 11.95
CA GLN A 24 17.09 -32.35 13.09
C GLN A 24 16.41 -31.00 13.34
N VAL A 25 16.14 -30.70 14.61
CA VAL A 25 15.45 -29.47 15.03
C VAL A 25 16.19 -28.21 14.55
N ASP A 26 17.52 -28.23 14.52
CA ASP A 26 18.32 -27.08 14.08
C ASP A 26 18.22 -26.85 12.57
N GLN A 27 18.14 -27.93 11.77
CA GLN A 27 17.90 -27.84 10.33
C GLN A 27 16.51 -27.27 10.03
N LEU A 28 15.49 -27.69 10.81
CA LEU A 28 14.14 -27.16 10.70
C LEU A 28 14.10 -25.67 11.06
N LYS A 29 14.79 -25.26 12.14
CA LYS A 29 14.88 -23.84 12.54
C LYS A 29 15.52 -22.99 11.45
N GLU A 30 16.64 -23.41 10.87
CA GLU A 30 17.30 -22.67 9.80
C GLU A 30 16.45 -22.64 8.52
N PHE A 31 15.75 -23.72 8.18
CA PHE A 31 14.82 -23.73 7.05
C PHE A 31 13.66 -22.74 7.22
N ILE A 32 13.04 -22.70 8.40
CA ILE A 32 11.97 -21.74 8.72
C ILE A 32 12.51 -20.31 8.63
N LYS A 33 13.69 -20.05 9.20
CA LYS A 33 14.36 -18.75 9.19
C LYS A 33 14.70 -18.28 7.77
N GLU A 34 15.27 -19.14 6.93
CA GLU A 34 15.53 -18.84 5.52
C GLU A 34 14.24 -18.61 4.73
N THR A 35 13.23 -19.44 4.93
CA THR A 35 11.92 -19.33 4.24
C THR A 35 11.25 -18.00 4.55
N ILE A 36 11.24 -17.57 5.82
CA ILE A 36 10.71 -16.27 6.24
C ILE A 36 11.52 -15.12 5.62
N LYS A 37 12.86 -15.18 5.71
CA LYS A 37 13.75 -14.16 5.14
C LYS A 37 13.55 -14.01 3.62
N ASN A 38 13.40 -15.12 2.91
CA ASN A 38 13.18 -15.13 1.46
C ASN A 38 11.79 -14.60 1.09
N LYS A 39 10.75 -14.92 1.87
CA LYS A 39 9.40 -14.38 1.66
C LYS A 39 9.33 -12.86 1.86
N ILE A 40 10.06 -12.33 2.85
CA ILE A 40 10.16 -10.88 3.08
C ILE A 40 10.93 -10.18 1.95
N ARG A 41 11.96 -10.82 1.39
CA ARG A 41 12.77 -10.25 0.31
C ARG A 41 12.09 -10.35 -1.07
N GLY A 42 11.29 -11.39 -1.30
CA GLY A 42 10.60 -11.66 -2.58
C GLY A 42 9.18 -11.13 -2.67
N SER A 43 8.49 -10.92 -1.54
CA SER A 43 7.30 -10.10 -1.52
C SER A 43 7.76 -8.65 -1.65
N SER A 44 7.48 -8.01 -2.78
CA SER A 44 7.40 -6.55 -2.84
C SER A 44 6.75 -6.08 -1.55
N LYS A 45 7.41 -5.17 -0.83
CA LYS A 45 6.97 -4.61 0.46
C LYS A 45 5.62 -3.89 0.27
N SER A 46 4.54 -4.62 0.01
CA SER A 46 3.19 -4.13 0.17
C SER A 46 2.96 -4.11 1.67
N SER A 47 3.33 -2.97 2.22
CA SER A 47 3.12 -2.51 3.58
C SER A 47 2.12 -3.33 4.42
N LEU A 48 2.63 -4.29 5.19
CA LEU A 48 1.84 -4.88 6.28
C LEU A 48 1.61 -3.86 7.42
N THR A 49 2.21 -2.66 7.34
CA THR A 49 2.20 -1.61 8.37
C THR A 49 1.43 -0.36 7.95
N TYR A 50 0.81 -0.33 6.75
CA TYR A 50 0.04 0.84 6.32
C TYR A 50 -1.32 0.85 7.00
N SER A 51 -1.51 1.77 7.95
CA SER A 51 -2.71 1.81 8.80
C SER A 51 -3.80 2.76 8.30
N LYS A 52 -3.55 3.55 7.24
CA LYS A 52 -4.53 4.55 6.79
C LYS A 52 -5.60 3.90 5.89
N PRO A 53 -6.83 4.44 5.86
CA PRO A 53 -7.96 3.83 5.13
C PRO A 53 -7.89 3.95 3.60
N TYR A 54 -6.77 4.37 3.04
CA TYR A 54 -6.57 4.58 1.60
C TYR A 54 -5.26 3.91 1.14
N THR A 55 -4.85 4.03 -0.12
CA THR A 55 -3.61 3.37 -0.58
C THR A 55 -2.38 4.25 -0.35
N GLN A 56 -1.22 3.64 -0.08
CA GLN A 56 0.06 4.35 0.05
C GLN A 56 0.41 5.21 -1.19
N ARG A 57 -0.12 4.85 -2.37
CA ARG A 57 -0.01 5.63 -3.60
C ARG A 57 -0.52 7.08 -3.42
N ILE A 58 -1.60 7.28 -2.67
CA ILE A 58 -2.16 8.62 -2.42
C ILE A 58 -1.20 9.47 -1.59
N ASP A 59 -0.61 8.92 -0.52
CA ASP A 59 0.39 9.64 0.29
C ASP A 59 1.63 9.99 -0.52
N ASN A 60 2.06 9.11 -1.43
CA ASN A 60 3.25 9.30 -2.26
C ASN A 60 3.03 10.22 -3.49
N LEU A 61 1.78 10.50 -3.87
CA LEU A 61 1.45 11.28 -5.07
C LEU A 61 1.95 12.73 -4.98
N LYS A 62 2.88 13.15 -5.85
CA LYS A 62 3.38 14.54 -5.85
C LYS A 62 2.36 15.47 -6.51
N MET A 63 1.98 16.55 -5.82
CA MET A 63 1.10 17.58 -6.39
C MET A 63 1.78 18.29 -7.59
N PRO A 64 1.00 18.75 -8.59
CA PRO A 64 1.54 19.55 -9.70
C PRO A 64 2.25 20.81 -9.18
N MET A 65 3.24 21.29 -9.94
CA MET A 65 4.09 22.42 -9.50
C MET A 65 3.30 23.71 -9.26
N ASP A 66 2.32 23.99 -10.12
CA ASP A 66 1.51 25.22 -10.07
C ASP A 66 0.20 25.03 -9.29
N TYR A 67 0.04 23.90 -8.60
CA TYR A 67 -1.17 23.64 -7.82
C TYR A 67 -1.21 24.53 -6.58
N GLN A 68 -2.22 25.39 -6.50
CA GLN A 68 -2.58 26.08 -5.27
C GLN A 68 -3.66 25.28 -4.52
N PRO A 69 -3.34 24.75 -3.32
CA PRO A 69 -4.36 24.12 -2.48
C PRO A 69 -5.47 25.13 -2.15
N PRO A 70 -6.74 24.79 -2.41
CA PRO A 70 -7.83 25.63 -1.95
C PRO A 70 -7.82 25.71 -0.43
N LYS A 71 -8.20 26.88 0.09
CA LYS A 71 -8.26 27.10 1.53
C LYS A 71 -9.53 26.47 2.07
N PHE A 72 -9.39 25.31 2.69
CA PHE A 72 -10.49 24.59 3.32
C PHE A 72 -10.33 24.59 4.83
N GLN A 73 -11.46 24.59 5.53
CA GLN A 73 -11.48 24.24 6.94
C GLN A 73 -11.33 22.72 7.09
N GLN A 74 -10.42 22.27 7.95
CA GLN A 74 -10.29 20.84 8.23
C GLN A 74 -11.52 20.30 8.97
N PHE A 75 -12.02 19.16 8.49
CA PHE A 75 -13.12 18.40 9.06
C PHE A 75 -12.64 17.46 10.16
N ASP A 76 -13.19 17.64 11.36
CA ASP A 76 -12.85 16.87 12.56
C ASP A 76 -13.89 15.81 12.95
N GLY A 77 -14.87 15.55 12.09
CA GLY A 77 -15.97 14.64 12.36
C GLY A 77 -17.14 15.24 13.15
N LYS A 78 -17.05 16.50 13.63
CA LYS A 78 -18.10 17.09 14.49
C LYS A 78 -19.19 17.84 13.72
N SER A 79 -18.86 18.39 12.55
CA SER A 79 -19.82 19.13 11.72
C SER A 79 -20.53 18.21 10.72
N ASN A 80 -21.47 18.75 9.92
CA ASN A 80 -22.22 17.96 8.96
C ASN A 80 -21.31 17.44 7.82
N PRO A 81 -21.09 16.11 7.69
CA PRO A 81 -20.22 15.56 6.66
C PRO A 81 -20.72 15.86 5.24
N LYS A 82 -22.04 15.93 5.03
CA LYS A 82 -22.63 16.18 3.70
C LYS A 82 -22.29 17.59 3.20
N GLN A 83 -22.32 18.59 4.08
CA GLN A 83 -21.95 19.96 3.73
C GLN A 83 -20.46 20.07 3.42
N HIS A 84 -19.61 19.38 4.20
CA HIS A 84 -18.17 19.36 3.95
C HIS A 84 -17.85 18.74 2.58
N VAL A 85 -18.48 17.61 2.24
CA VAL A 85 -18.32 16.97 0.92
C VAL A 85 -18.83 17.87 -0.20
N ALA A 86 -20.00 18.50 -0.04
CA ALA A 86 -20.55 19.40 -1.05
C ALA A 86 -19.60 20.59 -1.31
N HIS A 87 -19.11 21.21 -0.24
CA HIS A 87 -18.19 22.34 -0.34
C HIS A 87 -16.83 21.95 -0.96
N PHE A 88 -16.33 20.75 -0.63
CA PHE A 88 -15.15 20.19 -1.27
C PHE A 88 -15.35 20.02 -2.79
N VAL A 89 -16.45 19.38 -3.20
CA VAL A 89 -16.76 19.16 -4.62
C VAL A 89 -16.91 20.48 -5.37
N GLU A 90 -17.64 21.44 -4.82
CA GLU A 90 -17.83 22.77 -5.41
C GLU A 90 -16.49 23.49 -5.63
N SER A 91 -15.63 23.48 -4.62
CA SER A 91 -14.31 24.13 -4.68
C SER A 91 -13.34 23.44 -5.64
N CYS A 92 -13.45 22.12 -5.78
CA CYS A 92 -12.59 21.32 -6.64
C CYS A 92 -13.05 21.22 -8.10
N ASN A 93 -14.34 21.45 -8.39
CA ASN A 93 -14.90 21.35 -9.73
C ASN A 93 -14.24 22.34 -10.72
N ASN A 94 -13.72 23.47 -10.21
CA ASN A 94 -13.03 24.47 -11.01
C ASN A 94 -11.54 24.15 -11.26
N ALA A 95 -10.97 23.14 -10.59
CA ALA A 95 -9.53 22.90 -10.59
C ALA A 95 -9.05 21.91 -11.68
N GLY A 96 -9.94 21.23 -12.40
CA GLY A 96 -9.58 20.30 -13.50
C GLY A 96 -8.63 19.17 -13.08
N THR A 97 -8.62 18.79 -11.80
CA THR A 97 -7.63 17.85 -11.25
C THR A 97 -8.07 16.39 -11.39
N TYR A 98 -7.11 15.49 -11.67
CA TYR A 98 -7.37 14.04 -11.76
C TYR A 98 -7.84 13.46 -10.43
N GLY A 99 -8.64 12.38 -10.46
CA GLY A 99 -9.27 11.78 -9.28
C GLY A 99 -8.32 11.48 -8.11
N ASP A 100 -7.11 10.99 -8.37
CA ASP A 100 -6.10 10.74 -7.35
C ASP A 100 -5.68 12.02 -6.59
N TYR A 101 -5.59 13.14 -7.29
CA TYR A 101 -5.29 14.43 -6.68
C TYR A 101 -6.44 14.89 -5.80
N LEU A 102 -7.69 14.71 -6.24
CA LEU A 102 -8.86 15.02 -5.42
C LEU A 102 -8.88 14.19 -4.13
N VAL A 103 -8.62 12.89 -4.22
CA VAL A 103 -8.55 12.02 -3.03
C VAL A 103 -7.43 12.48 -2.09
N LYS A 104 -6.26 12.83 -2.63
CA LYS A 104 -5.15 13.37 -1.82
C LYS A 104 -5.53 14.67 -1.13
N GLN A 105 -6.26 15.55 -1.80
CA GLN A 105 -6.72 16.81 -1.19
C GLN A 105 -7.76 16.55 -0.12
N PHE A 106 -8.76 15.72 -0.39
CA PHE A 106 -9.79 15.35 0.56
C PHE A 106 -9.19 14.82 1.87
N VAL A 107 -8.22 13.90 1.77
CA VAL A 107 -7.48 13.36 2.92
C VAL A 107 -6.78 14.45 3.74
N ARG A 108 -6.23 15.50 3.11
CA ARG A 108 -5.59 16.63 3.83
C ARG A 108 -6.58 17.49 4.59
N LEU A 109 -7.87 17.40 4.23
CA LEU A 109 -8.94 18.13 4.91
C LEU A 109 -9.44 17.38 6.14
N LEU A 110 -9.13 16.10 6.30
CA LEU A 110 -9.55 15.34 7.47
C LEU A 110 -8.57 15.54 8.63
N LYS A 111 -9.08 15.57 9.86
CA LYS A 111 -8.29 15.53 11.09
C LYS A 111 -9.04 14.77 12.18
N GLY A 112 -8.30 14.19 13.14
CA GLY A 112 -8.90 13.47 14.27
C GLY A 112 -9.95 12.45 13.82
N ASN A 113 -11.13 12.49 14.46
CA ASN A 113 -12.27 11.62 14.16
C ASN A 113 -12.82 11.76 12.73
N GLY A 114 -12.37 12.75 11.94
CA GLY A 114 -12.70 12.83 10.52
C GLY A 114 -12.08 11.70 9.68
N PHE A 115 -11.10 10.96 10.22
CA PHE A 115 -10.50 9.80 9.56
C PHE A 115 -11.17 8.46 9.91
N ASP A 116 -12.01 8.44 10.96
CA ASP A 116 -12.69 7.25 11.46
C ASP A 116 -14.06 7.07 10.78
#